data_AF-A0A9P6MNC2-F1
#
_entry.id   AF-A0A9P6MNC2-F1
#
_cell.length_a   1.000
_cell.length_b   1.000
_cell.length_c   1.000
_cell.angle_alpha   90.00
_cell.angle_beta   90.00
_cell.angle_gamma   90.00
#
_symmetry.space_group_name_H-M   'P 1'
#
loop_
_entity.id
_entity.type
_entity.pdbx_description
1 polymer ?
#
loop_
_entity_poly.entity_id
_entity_poly.type
_entity_poly.pdbx_seq_one_letter_code
_entity_poly.pdbx_strand_id
1 'polypeptide(L)'
;MNTLFGDMFRSCGVEVCYSSEADNDDTLASHAHHDGACVLSQDRDFLRYKGPAYYIYMEAKMDYKCKRLRLIPRRDMVCHSSKREIISPPPWTRPKDPGFVSLPDYLRGTPSPLTHHFTNMHITIRPLRQAYYSHLAIESNVCEEFPVYSDSEPTKVCWDVSNVPKDAALLHLLKDPKSAYKHFFGNMTRPEGVSSKDWNNHVYATCAVVLELYSLYMGTSLYDLLVQP
;
A
#
# COMPACT_ATOMS: atom_id res chain seq x y z
N MET A 1 1.82 1.33 -2.86
CA MET A 1 1.67 1.42 -1.41
C MET A 1 0.41 2.24 -1.14
N ASN A 2 -0.50 1.70 -0.33
CA ASN A 2 -1.68 2.44 0.11
C ASN A 2 -1.31 3.13 1.43
N THR A 3 -1.47 4.46 1.51
CA THR A 3 -1.07 5.25 2.69
C THR A 3 -2.05 5.10 3.86
N LEU A 4 -3.18 4.42 3.69
CA LEU A 4 -4.29 4.35 4.64
C LEU A 4 -3.86 4.09 6.09
N PHE A 5 -3.05 3.05 6.33
CA PHE A 5 -2.59 2.74 7.69
C PHE A 5 -1.57 3.77 8.20
N GLY A 6 -0.69 4.27 7.32
CA GLY A 6 0.24 5.32 7.68
C GLY A 6 -0.48 6.60 8.10
N ASP A 7 -1.53 6.98 7.39
CA ASP A 7 -2.37 8.13 7.70
C ASP A 7 -3.10 7.94 9.04
N MET A 8 -3.65 6.76 9.30
CA MET A 8 -4.25 6.40 10.58
C MET A 8 -3.25 6.52 11.75
N PHE A 9 -2.01 6.06 11.58
CA PHE A 9 -0.98 6.21 12.61
C PHE A 9 -0.62 7.68 12.83
N ARG A 10 -0.46 8.46 11.75
CA ARG A 10 -0.20 9.90 11.85
C ARG A 10 -1.31 10.66 12.56
N SER A 11 -2.58 10.33 12.30
CA SER A 11 -3.71 10.97 12.99
C SER A 11 -3.73 10.68 14.49
N CYS A 12 -3.07 9.60 14.93
CA CYS A 12 -2.84 9.26 16.32
C CYS A 12 -1.53 9.82 16.90
N GLY A 13 -0.83 10.69 16.17
CA GLY A 13 0.45 11.29 16.58
C GLY A 13 1.66 10.35 16.48
N VAL A 14 1.53 9.23 15.77
CA VAL A 14 2.63 8.30 15.52
C VAL A 14 3.39 8.71 14.27
N GLU A 15 4.71 8.84 14.38
CA GLU A 15 5.58 9.10 13.24
C GLU A 15 5.58 7.91 12.28
N VAL A 16 5.46 8.19 10.99
CA VAL A 16 5.47 7.17 9.93
C VAL A 16 6.53 7.53 8.91
N CYS A 17 7.50 6.64 8.79
CA CYS A 17 8.62 6.75 7.86
C CYS A 17 8.57 5.62 6.83
N TYR A 18 9.07 5.90 5.63
CA TYR A 18 9.21 4.94 4.54
C TYR A 18 10.68 4.68 4.30
N SER A 19 11.03 3.40 4.15
CA SER A 19 12.37 3.03 3.71
C SER A 19 12.58 3.49 2.26
N SER A 20 13.77 4.03 1.98
CA SER A 20 14.14 4.46 0.62
C SER A 20 15.49 3.94 0.13
N GLU A 21 16.36 3.48 1.03
CA GLU A 21 17.71 3.02 0.68
C GLU A 21 17.90 1.51 0.83
N ALA A 22 17.15 0.87 1.73
CA ALA A 22 17.27 -0.55 2.04
C ALA A 22 15.89 -1.21 2.11
N ASP A 23 15.86 -2.54 2.22
CA ASP A 23 14.62 -3.24 2.51
C ASP A 23 14.03 -2.77 3.86
N ASN A 24 12.71 -2.91 4.02
CA ASN A 24 12.02 -2.45 5.22
C ASN A 24 12.49 -3.18 6.48
N ASP A 25 12.79 -4.49 6.39
CA ASP A 25 13.26 -5.25 7.55
C ASP A 25 14.67 -4.83 7.95
N ASP A 26 15.56 -4.61 6.99
CA ASP A 26 16.94 -4.18 7.25
C ASP A 26 16.95 -2.76 7.85
N THR A 27 16.06 -1.89 7.35
CA THR A 27 15.87 -0.53 7.85
C THR A 27 15.37 -0.54 9.30
N LEU A 28 14.29 -1.29 9.58
CA LEU A 28 13.74 -1.40 10.94
C LEU A 28 14.75 -2.00 11.92
N ALA A 29 15.46 -3.06 11.53
CA ALA A 29 16.46 -3.69 12.38
C ALA A 29 17.63 -2.76 12.69
N SER A 30 18.08 -1.97 11.71
CA SER A 30 19.18 -1.02 11.87
C SER A 30 18.81 0.14 12.79
N HIS A 31 17.67 0.81 12.54
CA HIS A 31 17.17 1.88 13.42
C HIS A 31 16.93 1.35 14.85
N ALA A 32 16.29 0.19 15.00
CA ALA A 32 16.05 -0.37 16.33
C ALA A 32 17.33 -0.71 17.08
N HIS A 33 18.36 -1.21 16.40
CA HIS A 33 19.66 -1.49 16.99
C HIS A 33 20.37 -0.22 17.44
N HIS A 34 20.40 0.80 16.59
CA HIS A 34 21.13 2.04 16.85
C HIS A 34 20.46 2.88 17.94
N ASP A 35 19.13 2.92 17.97
CA ASP A 35 18.38 3.78 18.88
C ASP A 35 17.99 3.09 20.20
N GLY A 36 18.39 1.83 20.39
CA GLY A 36 17.99 1.03 21.54
C GLY A 36 16.48 0.80 21.63
N ALA A 37 15.80 0.78 20.48
CA ALA A 37 14.36 0.64 20.38
C ALA A 37 13.91 -0.83 20.43
N CYS A 38 12.59 -1.05 20.32
CA CYS A 38 11.99 -2.37 20.25
C CYS A 38 11.30 -2.57 18.90
N VAL A 39 11.31 -3.80 18.39
CA VAL A 39 10.63 -4.18 17.14
C VAL A 39 9.32 -4.90 17.48
N LEU A 40 8.20 -4.45 16.91
CA LEU A 40 6.92 -5.16 16.95
C LEU A 40 6.66 -5.78 15.58
N SER A 41 6.97 -7.07 15.42
CA SER A 41 6.76 -7.81 14.18
C SER A 41 6.58 -9.32 14.40
N GLN A 42 5.64 -9.89 13.65
CA GLN A 42 5.47 -11.35 13.54
C GLN A 42 6.46 -11.99 12.56
N ASP A 43 7.19 -11.19 11.79
CA ASP A 43 8.21 -11.70 10.89
C ASP A 43 9.38 -12.31 11.65
N ARG A 44 9.83 -13.47 11.18
CA ARG A 44 10.98 -14.21 11.73
C ARG A 44 12.30 -13.74 11.12
N ASP A 45 12.28 -12.90 10.08
CA ASP A 45 13.50 -12.38 9.48
C ASP A 45 14.29 -11.49 10.45
N PHE A 46 13.63 -10.86 11.43
CA PHE A 46 14.30 -10.15 12.53
C PHE A 46 15.18 -11.04 13.43
N LEU A 47 15.00 -12.37 13.39
CA LEU A 47 15.85 -13.35 14.10
C LEU A 47 17.14 -13.71 13.33
N ARG A 48 17.29 -13.21 12.10
CA ARG A 48 18.46 -13.47 11.25
C ARG A 48 19.62 -12.55 11.56
N TYR A 49 19.37 -11.38 12.15
CA TYR A 49 20.42 -10.41 12.46
C TYR A 49 21.33 -10.88 13.58
N LYS A 50 22.63 -10.65 13.42
CA LYS A 50 23.65 -10.98 14.43
C LYS A 50 23.78 -9.84 15.44
N GLY A 51 23.84 -10.19 16.73
CA GLY A 51 24.05 -9.24 17.82
C GLY A 51 23.04 -8.07 17.90
N PRO A 52 21.72 -8.28 17.71
CA PRO A 52 20.77 -7.19 17.81
C PRO A 52 20.74 -6.63 19.25
N ALA A 53 20.71 -5.29 19.37
CA ALA A 53 20.55 -4.59 20.65
C ALA A 53 19.07 -4.33 21.01
N TYR A 54 18.14 -4.78 20.16
CA TYR A 54 16.70 -4.58 20.31
C TYR A 54 15.97 -5.85 20.78
N TYR A 55 14.81 -5.65 21.40
CA TYR A 55 13.86 -6.74 21.70
C TYR A 55 12.78 -6.85 20.63
N ILE A 56 12.36 -8.09 20.34
CA ILE A 56 11.29 -8.38 19.38
C ILE A 56 10.02 -8.77 20.13
N TYR A 57 8.92 -8.11 19.80
CA TYR A 57 7.56 -8.42 20.24
C TYR A 57 6.76 -8.91 19.04
N MET A 58 5.94 -9.96 19.22
CA MET A 58 5.15 -10.53 18.12
C MET A 58 3.75 -9.95 18.01
N GLU A 59 3.26 -9.36 19.10
CA GLU A 59 1.87 -8.94 19.18
C GLU A 59 1.72 -7.83 20.21
N ALA A 60 0.74 -6.97 19.97
CA ALA A 60 0.30 -5.97 20.93
C ALA A 60 -1.18 -6.20 21.23
N LYS A 61 -1.54 -6.23 22.53
CA LYS A 61 -2.93 -6.35 22.98
C LYS A 61 -3.30 -5.19 23.86
N MET A 62 -4.50 -4.67 23.68
CA MET A 62 -5.07 -3.72 24.62
C MET A 62 -5.49 -4.47 25.90
N ASP A 63 -4.94 -4.08 27.04
CA ASP A 63 -5.50 -4.38 28.35
C ASP A 63 -6.57 -3.33 28.64
N TYR A 64 -7.84 -3.68 28.41
CA TYR A 64 -8.97 -2.76 28.61
C TYR A 64 -9.21 -2.40 30.07
N LYS A 65 -8.78 -3.25 31.02
CA LYS A 65 -8.92 -2.96 32.45
C LYS A 65 -7.97 -1.83 32.85
N CYS A 66 -6.74 -1.89 32.37
CA CYS A 66 -5.71 -0.91 32.70
C CYS A 66 -5.59 0.22 31.65
N LYS A 67 -6.32 0.12 30.53
CA LYS A 67 -6.22 1.00 29.35
C LYS A 67 -4.78 1.16 28.86
N ARG A 68 -4.05 0.04 28.77
CA ARG A 68 -2.64 0.02 28.35
C ARG A 68 -2.42 -0.98 27.24
N LEU A 69 -1.53 -0.63 26.31
CA LEU A 69 -1.01 -1.57 25.33
C LEU A 69 -0.01 -2.50 26.02
N ARG A 70 -0.23 -3.81 25.92
CA ARG A 70 0.69 -4.84 26.39
C ARG A 70 1.36 -5.49 25.19
N LEU A 71 2.67 -5.36 25.10
CA LEU A 71 3.47 -6.04 24.10
C LEU A 71 3.77 -7.49 24.55
N ILE A 72 3.63 -8.44 23.64
CA ILE A 72 3.88 -9.86 23.88
C ILE A 72 5.24 -10.21 23.29
N PRO A 73 6.25 -10.52 24.14
CA PRO A 73 7.60 -10.77 23.66
C PRO A 73 7.65 -12.02 22.80
N ARG A 74 8.50 -11.98 21.77
CA ARG A 74 8.85 -13.15 20.99
C ARG A 74 9.57 -14.18 21.85
N ARG A 75 9.21 -15.45 21.71
CA ARG A 75 9.80 -16.56 22.47
C ARG A 75 10.61 -17.51 21.60
N ASP A 76 10.33 -17.59 20.29
CA ASP A 76 11.14 -18.36 19.37
C ASP A 76 12.45 -17.61 19.08
N MET A 77 13.57 -18.27 19.36
CA MET A 77 14.91 -17.70 19.24
C MET A 77 15.62 -18.14 17.95
N VAL A 78 15.01 -19.04 17.17
CA VAL A 78 15.67 -19.72 16.05
C VAL A 78 15.01 -19.37 14.74
N CYS A 79 15.84 -18.96 13.77
CA CYS A 79 15.49 -18.89 12.35
C CYS A 79 16.55 -19.68 11.58
N HIS A 80 16.11 -20.62 10.73
CA HIS A 80 16.99 -21.53 9.99
C HIS A 80 17.53 -20.92 8.69
N SER A 81 17.23 -19.64 8.45
CA SER A 81 17.70 -18.89 7.29
C SER A 81 19.12 -18.36 7.50
N SER A 82 19.77 -17.94 6.41
CA SER A 82 21.08 -17.28 6.47
C SER A 82 21.06 -16.07 7.39
N LYS A 83 22.11 -15.92 8.19
CA LYS A 83 22.27 -14.78 9.10
C LYS A 83 22.58 -13.50 8.31
N ARG A 84 22.08 -12.36 8.79
CA ARG A 84 22.29 -11.01 8.24
C ARG A 84 23.12 -10.17 9.20
N GLU A 85 23.88 -9.23 8.65
CA GLU A 85 24.52 -8.17 9.44
C GLU A 85 23.56 -6.99 9.60
N ILE A 86 23.71 -6.25 10.68
CA ILE A 86 22.96 -5.01 10.89
C ILE A 86 23.64 -3.91 10.10
N ILE A 87 22.88 -3.23 9.22
CA ILE A 87 23.40 -2.09 8.46
C ILE A 87 23.79 -0.98 9.43
N SER A 88 24.95 -0.37 9.23
CA SER A 88 25.43 0.76 10.02
C SER A 88 26.21 1.73 9.13
N PRO A 89 25.89 3.05 9.16
CA PRO A 89 24.85 3.70 9.95
C PRO A 89 23.41 3.34 9.49
N PRO A 90 22.36 3.70 10.25
CA PRO A 90 20.98 3.47 9.85
C PRO A 90 20.65 4.02 8.45
N PRO A 91 20.01 3.22 7.57
CA PRO A 91 19.58 3.68 6.26
C PRO A 91 18.66 4.90 6.35
N TRP A 92 18.73 5.78 5.36
CA TRP A 92 17.88 6.96 5.32
C TRP A 92 16.41 6.60 5.06
N THR A 93 15.53 7.24 5.84
CA THR A 93 14.08 7.11 5.73
C THR A 93 13.45 8.45 5.37
N ARG A 94 12.23 8.40 4.84
CA ARG A 94 11.47 9.59 4.43
C ARG A 94 10.16 9.68 5.22
N PRO A 95 9.73 10.86 5.68
CA PRO A 95 8.47 11.01 6.41
C PRO A 95 7.22 10.95 5.51
N LYS A 96 7.40 11.08 4.19
CA LYS A 96 6.32 11.08 3.20
C LYS A 96 6.45 9.85 2.32
N ASP A 97 5.30 9.25 1.99
CA ASP A 97 5.25 8.16 1.01
C ASP A 97 5.82 8.73 -0.28
N PRO A 98 6.89 8.14 -0.83
CA PRO A 98 7.44 8.67 -2.06
C PRO A 98 6.43 8.50 -3.23
N GLY A 99 5.32 7.77 -3.00
CA GLY A 99 4.09 7.85 -3.76
C GLY A 99 4.27 7.34 -5.18
N PHE A 100 3.50 7.92 -6.11
CA PHE A 100 3.63 7.70 -7.55
C PHE A 100 4.88 8.33 -8.17
N VAL A 101 5.59 9.19 -7.42
CA VAL A 101 6.49 10.22 -7.99
C VAL A 101 7.94 9.77 -8.03
N SER A 102 8.32 8.74 -7.26
CA SER A 102 9.72 8.33 -7.12
C SER A 102 10.09 7.03 -7.81
N LEU A 103 9.13 6.32 -8.40
CA LEU A 103 9.39 5.01 -8.98
C LEU A 103 9.30 5.13 -10.50
N PRO A 104 10.36 4.76 -11.25
CA PRO A 104 10.24 4.62 -12.71
C PRO A 104 9.15 3.60 -13.09
N ASP A 105 8.87 2.67 -12.17
CA ASP A 105 7.90 1.60 -12.31
C ASP A 105 6.77 1.72 -11.26
N TYR A 106 5.55 1.87 -11.75
CA TYR A 106 4.33 1.84 -10.96
C TYR A 106 3.75 0.42 -10.91
N LEU A 107 4.16 -0.32 -9.87
CA LEU A 107 3.69 -1.67 -9.61
C LEU A 107 2.57 -1.67 -8.55
N ARG A 108 1.47 -2.38 -8.85
CA ARG A 108 0.42 -2.71 -7.87
C ARG A 108 -0.10 -4.12 -8.05
N GLY A 109 -0.51 -4.74 -6.95
CA GLY A 109 -1.28 -5.98 -6.95
C GLY A 109 -2.74 -5.74 -7.37
N THR A 110 -3.61 -6.66 -6.98
CA THR A 110 -5.05 -6.46 -7.12
C THR A 110 -5.71 -6.11 -5.78
N PRO A 111 -6.53 -5.04 -5.71
CA PRO A 111 -7.23 -4.66 -4.48
C PRO A 111 -8.54 -5.42 -4.24
N SER A 112 -8.96 -6.31 -5.16
CA SER A 112 -10.30 -6.92 -5.13
C SER A 112 -10.30 -8.44 -5.22
N PRO A 113 -11.19 -9.13 -4.47
CA PRO A 113 -11.35 -10.58 -4.56
C PRO A 113 -11.98 -11.03 -5.90
N LEU A 114 -12.61 -10.12 -6.64
CA LEU A 114 -13.33 -10.42 -7.89
C LEU A 114 -12.56 -10.07 -9.16
N THR A 115 -11.23 -9.95 -9.08
CA THR A 115 -10.38 -9.59 -10.23
C THR A 115 -10.33 -10.66 -11.33
N HIS A 116 -10.96 -11.80 -11.11
CA HIS A 116 -11.19 -12.80 -12.16
C HIS A 116 -12.49 -12.53 -12.92
N HIS A 117 -13.47 -11.87 -12.30
CA HIS A 117 -14.70 -11.43 -12.96
C HIS A 117 -14.58 -10.07 -13.64
N PHE A 118 -13.61 -9.26 -13.20
CA PHE A 118 -13.35 -7.91 -13.67
C PHE A 118 -11.86 -7.77 -13.95
N THR A 119 -11.45 -6.85 -14.83
CA THR A 119 -10.02 -6.52 -14.94
C THR A 119 -9.47 -5.89 -13.65
N ASN A 120 -8.15 -5.79 -13.53
CA ASN A 120 -7.54 -5.07 -12.42
C ASN A 120 -8.02 -3.62 -12.39
N MET A 121 -8.59 -3.18 -11.28
CA MET A 121 -9.17 -1.83 -11.15
C MET A 121 -8.16 -0.72 -11.41
N HIS A 122 -6.87 -0.96 -11.13
CA HIS A 122 -5.84 -0.02 -11.48
C HIS A 122 -5.75 0.13 -13.00
N ILE A 123 -5.86 -0.93 -13.80
CA ILE A 123 -5.94 -0.81 -15.26
C ILE A 123 -7.19 0.00 -15.66
N THR A 124 -8.34 -0.28 -15.07
CA THR A 124 -9.61 0.44 -15.38
C THR A 124 -9.47 1.96 -15.20
N ILE A 125 -8.87 2.42 -14.09
CA ILE A 125 -8.71 3.86 -13.82
C ILE A 125 -7.41 4.46 -14.37
N ARG A 126 -6.68 3.74 -15.23
CA ARG A 126 -5.45 4.25 -15.87
C ARG A 126 -5.63 5.64 -16.48
N PRO A 127 -6.72 5.95 -17.21
CA PRO A 127 -6.92 7.30 -17.74
C PRO A 127 -6.97 8.39 -16.66
N LEU A 128 -7.53 8.08 -15.48
CA LEU A 128 -7.55 9.01 -14.35
C LEU A 128 -6.15 9.21 -13.74
N ARG A 129 -5.31 8.16 -13.71
CA ARG A 129 -3.90 8.28 -13.32
C ARG A 129 -3.08 9.09 -14.31
N GLN A 130 -3.30 8.92 -15.62
CA GLN A 130 -2.61 9.73 -16.63
C GLN A 130 -2.92 11.22 -16.49
N ALA A 131 -4.14 11.56 -16.04
CA ALA A 131 -4.50 12.91 -15.66
C ALA A 131 -3.73 13.40 -14.43
N TYR A 132 -3.50 12.52 -13.45
CA TYR A 132 -2.66 12.83 -12.30
C TYR A 132 -1.18 12.98 -12.69
N TYR A 133 -0.64 12.18 -13.60
CA TYR A 133 0.70 12.37 -14.15
C TYR A 133 0.85 13.72 -14.86
N SER A 134 -0.20 14.17 -15.56
CA SER A 134 -0.23 15.52 -16.16
C SER A 134 -0.19 16.61 -15.10
N HIS A 135 -0.95 16.45 -14.01
CA HIS A 135 -0.94 17.37 -12.88
C HIS A 135 0.45 17.50 -12.24
N LEU A 136 1.17 16.39 -12.14
CA LEU A 136 2.55 16.34 -11.61
C LEU A 136 3.62 16.81 -12.61
N ALA A 137 3.24 17.17 -13.84
CA ALA A 137 4.16 17.53 -14.92
C ALA A 137 5.25 16.47 -15.19
N ILE A 138 4.91 15.18 -15.11
CA ILE A 138 5.84 14.10 -15.47
C ILE A 138 6.03 14.11 -17.00
N GLU A 139 7.26 14.35 -17.46
CA GLU A 139 7.57 14.42 -18.90
C GLU A 139 7.88 13.07 -19.54
N SER A 140 8.33 12.09 -18.76
CA SER A 140 8.59 10.73 -19.23
C SER A 140 7.32 9.87 -19.19
N ASN A 141 7.33 8.78 -19.96
CA ASN A 141 6.34 7.72 -19.75
C ASN A 141 6.58 7.05 -18.39
N VAL A 142 5.51 6.61 -17.76
CA VAL A 142 5.53 5.80 -16.53
C VAL A 142 5.34 4.35 -16.94
N CYS A 143 6.22 3.45 -16.48
CA CYS A 143 6.02 2.01 -16.66
C CYS A 143 4.98 1.54 -15.62
N GLU A 144 3.82 1.07 -16.05
CA GLU A 144 2.80 0.50 -15.16
C GLU A 144 2.80 -1.02 -15.26
N GLU A 145 2.79 -1.70 -14.10
CA GLU A 145 2.79 -3.16 -14.00
C GLU A 145 1.67 -3.66 -13.08
N PHE A 146 0.75 -4.46 -13.63
CA PHE A 146 -0.39 -5.01 -12.89
C PHE A 146 -0.64 -6.49 -13.19
N PRO A 147 -0.98 -7.31 -12.18
CA PRO A 147 -1.41 -8.67 -12.43
C PRO A 147 -2.82 -8.68 -13.05
N VAL A 148 -2.98 -9.52 -14.07
CA VAL A 148 -4.24 -9.80 -14.77
C VAL A 148 -4.42 -11.31 -14.94
N TYR A 149 -5.65 -11.78 -15.04
CA TYR A 149 -5.89 -13.17 -15.44
C TYR A 149 -5.81 -13.31 -16.95
N SER A 150 -5.26 -14.42 -17.43
CA SER A 150 -5.19 -14.70 -18.86
C SER A 150 -6.57 -14.99 -19.43
N ASP A 151 -6.93 -14.33 -20.53
CA ASP A 151 -8.16 -14.61 -21.28
C ASP A 151 -8.19 -16.04 -21.82
N SER A 152 -7.02 -16.60 -22.18
CA SER A 152 -6.90 -17.96 -22.72
C SER A 152 -6.81 -19.05 -21.65
N GLU A 153 -6.40 -18.70 -20.43
CA GLU A 153 -6.16 -19.63 -19.32
C GLU A 153 -6.60 -18.96 -18.00
N PRO A 154 -7.90 -19.03 -17.63
CA PRO A 154 -8.46 -18.23 -16.54
C PRO A 154 -7.85 -18.47 -15.14
N THR A 155 -7.08 -19.54 -14.95
CA THR A 155 -6.37 -19.85 -13.69
C THR A 155 -4.94 -19.27 -13.66
N LYS A 156 -4.45 -18.77 -14.80
CA LYS A 156 -3.10 -18.26 -14.96
C LYS A 156 -3.07 -16.75 -14.80
N VAL A 157 -2.17 -16.27 -13.96
CA VAL A 157 -1.89 -14.84 -13.79
C VAL A 157 -0.78 -14.44 -14.76
N CYS A 158 -1.04 -13.38 -15.51
CA CYS A 158 -0.10 -12.68 -16.37
C CYS A 158 0.13 -11.26 -15.83
N TRP A 159 1.15 -10.56 -16.33
CA TRP A 159 1.42 -9.18 -15.96
C TRP A 159 1.16 -8.27 -17.16
N ASP A 160 0.27 -7.30 -16.99
CA ASP A 160 0.08 -6.18 -17.92
C ASP A 160 1.19 -5.16 -17.64
N VAL A 161 2.13 -5.04 -18.56
CA VAL A 161 3.27 -4.12 -18.50
C VAL A 161 3.12 -3.09 -19.62
N SER A 162 2.95 -1.83 -19.25
CA SER A 162 2.65 -0.76 -20.22
C SER A 162 3.41 0.53 -19.88
N ASN A 163 4.06 1.13 -20.88
CA ASN A 163 4.59 2.50 -20.77
C ASN A 163 3.50 3.50 -21.13
N VAL A 164 2.99 4.24 -20.14
CA VAL A 164 1.85 5.15 -20.31
C VAL A 164 2.31 6.61 -20.24
N PRO A 165 1.87 7.49 -21.17
CA PRO A 165 2.16 8.91 -21.11
C PRO A 165 1.22 9.63 -20.14
N LYS A 166 1.57 10.86 -19.77
CA LYS A 166 0.61 11.80 -19.17
C LYS A 166 -0.50 12.17 -20.17
N ASP A 167 -1.74 12.30 -19.69
CA ASP A 167 -2.89 12.77 -20.47
C ASP A 167 -3.83 13.59 -19.58
N ALA A 168 -4.06 14.87 -19.92
CA ALA A 168 -4.86 15.78 -19.11
C ALA A 168 -6.39 15.66 -19.33
N ALA A 169 -6.87 14.79 -20.23
CA ALA A 169 -8.27 14.72 -20.63
C ALA A 169 -9.26 14.58 -19.45
N LEU A 170 -8.87 13.81 -18.43
CA LEU A 170 -9.72 13.53 -17.26
C LEU A 170 -9.32 14.32 -16.00
N LEU A 171 -8.55 15.40 -16.14
CA LEU A 171 -8.10 16.21 -15.00
C LEU A 171 -9.28 16.75 -14.16
N HIS A 172 -10.40 17.06 -14.82
CA HIS A 172 -11.61 17.53 -14.14
C HIS A 172 -12.23 16.48 -13.19
N LEU A 173 -12.06 15.17 -13.49
CA LEU A 173 -12.58 14.09 -12.65
C LEU A 173 -11.76 13.89 -11.36
N LEU A 174 -10.49 14.32 -11.32
CA LEU A 174 -9.68 14.27 -10.10
C LEU A 174 -10.21 15.18 -8.98
N LYS A 175 -11.09 16.14 -9.30
CA LYS A 175 -11.72 17.05 -8.34
C LYS A 175 -13.08 16.57 -7.86
N ASP A 176 -13.65 15.56 -8.52
CA ASP A 176 -14.99 15.05 -8.23
C ASP A 176 -14.96 13.51 -8.21
N PRO A 177 -14.68 12.92 -7.03
CA PRO A 177 -14.53 11.48 -6.93
C PRO A 177 -15.86 10.75 -7.18
N LYS A 178 -17.01 11.41 -7.00
CA LYS A 178 -18.32 10.81 -7.31
C LYS A 178 -18.51 10.69 -8.82
N SER A 179 -18.19 11.75 -9.56
CA SER A 179 -18.22 11.72 -11.02
C SER A 179 -17.17 10.76 -11.60
N ALA A 180 -15.96 10.72 -11.03
CA ALA A 180 -14.94 9.74 -11.40
C ALA A 180 -15.42 8.30 -11.19
N TYR A 181 -15.97 8.01 -10.00
CA TYR A 181 -16.54 6.70 -9.71
C TYR A 181 -17.61 6.31 -10.72
N LYS A 182 -18.57 7.21 -10.99
CA LYS A 182 -19.63 6.97 -11.96
C LYS A 182 -19.08 6.72 -13.37
N HIS A 183 -18.03 7.44 -13.78
CA HIS A 183 -17.39 7.30 -15.09
C HIS A 183 -16.79 5.90 -15.29
N PHE A 184 -16.05 5.37 -14.30
CA PHE A 184 -15.35 4.09 -14.44
C PHE A 184 -16.17 2.88 -13.98
N PHE A 185 -17.03 3.05 -12.98
CA PHE A 185 -17.64 1.96 -12.23
C PHE A 185 -19.17 2.08 -12.09
N GLY A 186 -19.79 3.11 -12.66
CA GLY A 186 -21.22 3.39 -12.48
C GLY A 186 -22.18 2.34 -13.04
N ASN A 187 -21.72 1.48 -13.95
CA ASN A 187 -22.53 0.46 -14.60
C ASN A 187 -22.22 -0.97 -14.13
N MET A 188 -21.43 -1.14 -13.06
CA MET A 188 -21.09 -2.47 -12.59
C MET A 188 -22.30 -3.18 -11.97
N THR A 189 -22.46 -4.44 -12.32
CA THR A 189 -23.46 -5.34 -11.73
C THR A 189 -22.77 -6.50 -11.04
N ARG A 190 -23.31 -6.94 -9.90
CA ARG A 190 -22.78 -8.10 -9.20
C ARG A 190 -22.89 -9.35 -10.09
N PRO A 191 -21.79 -10.08 -10.35
CA PRO A 191 -21.84 -11.34 -11.11
C PRO A 191 -22.67 -12.41 -10.40
N GLU A 192 -23.21 -13.35 -11.17
CA GLU A 192 -23.92 -14.50 -10.62
C GLU A 192 -22.96 -15.37 -9.77
N GLY A 193 -23.47 -15.92 -8.66
CA GLY A 193 -22.68 -16.77 -7.76
C GLY A 193 -21.73 -16.04 -6.80
N VAL A 194 -21.54 -14.73 -6.95
CA VAL A 194 -20.70 -13.92 -6.05
C VAL A 194 -21.41 -13.61 -4.74
N SER A 195 -20.74 -13.85 -3.61
CA SER A 195 -21.27 -13.54 -2.28
C SER A 195 -21.47 -12.04 -2.07
N SER A 196 -22.44 -11.63 -1.25
CA SER A 196 -22.61 -10.21 -0.89
C SER A 196 -21.37 -9.63 -0.23
N LYS A 197 -20.61 -10.44 0.53
CA LYS A 197 -19.37 -10.00 1.18
C LYS A 197 -18.30 -9.65 0.14
N ASP A 198 -18.04 -10.53 -0.82
CA ASP A 198 -17.01 -10.29 -1.84
C ASP A 198 -17.42 -9.17 -2.78
N TRP A 199 -18.72 -9.06 -3.08
CA TRP A 199 -19.25 -7.92 -3.82
C TRP A 199 -19.06 -6.60 -3.09
N ASN A 200 -19.40 -6.53 -1.80
CA ASN A 200 -19.20 -5.31 -1.01
C ASN A 200 -17.72 -4.93 -0.89
N ASN A 201 -16.83 -5.92 -0.74
CA ASN A 201 -15.38 -5.70 -0.75
C ASN A 201 -14.91 -5.16 -2.11
N HIS A 202 -15.46 -5.69 -3.21
CA HIS A 202 -15.16 -5.20 -4.56
C HIS A 202 -15.64 -3.75 -4.77
N VAL A 203 -16.89 -3.45 -4.40
CA VAL A 203 -17.43 -2.08 -4.47
C VAL A 203 -16.61 -1.12 -3.61
N TYR A 204 -16.26 -1.51 -2.39
CA TYR A 204 -15.37 -0.73 -1.53
C TYR A 204 -14.01 -0.48 -2.20
N ALA A 205 -13.39 -1.51 -2.79
CA ALA A 205 -12.14 -1.37 -3.50
C ALA A 205 -12.24 -0.39 -4.69
N THR A 206 -13.34 -0.43 -5.45
CA THR A 206 -13.55 0.54 -6.56
C THR A 206 -13.65 1.99 -6.06
N CYS A 207 -14.32 2.22 -4.93
CA CYS A 207 -14.33 3.54 -4.30
C CYS A 207 -12.93 3.95 -3.82
N ALA A 208 -12.22 3.03 -3.16
CA ALA A 208 -10.92 3.30 -2.57
C ALA A 208 -9.87 3.70 -3.62
N VAL A 209 -9.83 3.03 -4.78
CA VAL A 209 -8.85 3.37 -5.84
C VAL A 209 -9.12 4.73 -6.49
N VAL A 210 -10.38 5.17 -6.54
CA VAL A 210 -10.73 6.53 -7.02
C VAL A 210 -10.37 7.56 -5.96
N LEU A 211 -10.71 7.29 -4.70
CA LEU A 211 -10.40 8.18 -3.58
C LEU A 211 -8.91 8.31 -3.33
N GLU A 212 -8.10 7.29 -3.62
CA GLU A 212 -6.63 7.36 -3.57
C GLU A 212 -6.09 8.44 -4.52
N LEU A 213 -6.59 8.52 -5.76
CA LEU A 213 -6.14 9.56 -6.69
C LEU A 213 -6.67 10.94 -6.34
N TYR A 214 -7.91 11.02 -5.85
CA TYR A 214 -8.48 12.26 -5.34
C TYR A 214 -7.69 12.78 -4.14
N SER A 215 -7.34 11.92 -3.18
CA SER A 215 -6.62 12.31 -1.97
C SER A 215 -5.23 12.84 -2.30
N LEU A 216 -4.55 12.20 -3.24
CA LEU A 216 -3.27 12.64 -3.77
C LEU A 216 -3.38 13.99 -4.49
N TYR A 217 -4.38 14.15 -5.34
CA TYR A 217 -4.61 15.40 -6.07
C TYR A 217 -4.93 16.58 -5.14
N MET A 218 -5.73 16.35 -4.10
CA MET A 218 -6.15 17.38 -3.15
C MET A 218 -5.16 17.59 -1.99
N GLY A 219 -4.18 16.70 -1.83
CA GLY A 219 -3.26 16.72 -0.69
C GLY A 219 -3.94 16.41 0.64
N THR A 220 -4.95 15.55 0.65
CA THR A 220 -5.73 15.17 1.85
C THR A 220 -5.46 13.73 2.26
N SER A 221 -5.83 13.36 3.49
CA SER A 221 -5.70 11.97 3.95
C SER A 221 -6.71 11.05 3.25
N LEU A 222 -6.24 9.90 2.78
CA LEU A 222 -7.11 8.84 2.27
C LEU A 222 -7.93 8.20 3.40
N TYR A 223 -7.36 8.10 4.59
CA TYR A 223 -8.04 7.59 5.78
C TYR A 223 -9.28 8.41 6.10
N ASP A 224 -9.13 9.73 6.20
CA ASP A 224 -10.25 10.61 6.51
C ASP A 224 -11.38 10.49 5.48
N LEU A 225 -11.05 10.35 4.20
CA LEU A 225 -12.03 10.19 3.13
C LEU A 225 -12.79 8.85 3.18
N LEU A 226 -12.18 7.79 3.72
CA LEU A 226 -12.77 6.46 3.78
C LEU A 226 -13.54 6.20 5.08
N VAL A 227 -13.22 6.96 6.14
CA VAL A 227 -13.76 6.72 7.50
C VAL A 227 -14.83 7.76 7.86
N GLN A 228 -14.86 8.90 7.17
CA GLN A 228 -15.95 9.87 7.34
C GLN A 228 -17.24 9.37 6.68
N PRO A 229 -18.36 9.26 7.43
CA PRO A 229 -19.65 8.80 6.91
C PRO A 229 -20.33 9.80 5.96
#